data_AF-A0A0K2LF29-F1
#
_entry.id   AF-A0A0K2LF29-F1
#
_cell.length_a   1.000
_cell.length_b   1.000
_cell.length_c   1.000
_cell.angle_alpha   90.00
_cell.angle_beta   90.00
_cell.angle_gamma   90.00
#
_symmetry.space_group_name_H-M   'P 1'
#
loop_
_entity.id
_entity.type
_entity.pdbx_description
1 polymer ?
#
loop_
_entity_poly.entity_id
_entity_poly.type
_entity_poly.pdbx_seq_one_letter_code
_entity_poly.pdbx_strand_id
1 'polypeptide(L)'
;MKNLYKLDRLSVLGTVLISILIQVIQMILTDPNVSEMPQMGKWLKLLIYVIGAVLAFAIAYWLFNLLLKNNDNYKAKLIINMAIGLTIEACLMIIVFLIAGKTNIWIKGIVGVIGFGSMAGLNWKFLEVSQSDKIKISVLTAIWFILTLF
;
A
#
# COMPACT_ATOMS: atom_id res chain seq x y z
N MET A 1 20.37 0.17 17.04
CA MET A 1 18.93 0.35 16.78
C MET A 1 18.20 -0.94 17.12
N LYS A 2 17.77 -1.12 18.38
CA LYS A 2 17.04 -2.32 18.83
C LYS A 2 15.53 -2.02 18.78
N ASN A 3 14.77 -2.88 18.09
CA ASN A 3 13.31 -3.09 18.24
C ASN A 3 12.32 -2.20 17.45
N LEU A 4 12.55 -1.89 16.17
CA LEU A 4 11.49 -1.31 15.32
C LEU A 4 10.29 -2.28 15.08
N TYR A 5 10.45 -3.58 15.33
CA TYR A 5 9.47 -4.62 15.00
C TYR A 5 8.99 -5.47 16.19
N LYS A 6 9.19 -5.02 17.44
CA LYS A 6 8.47 -5.60 18.59
C LYS A 6 7.06 -5.00 18.69
N LEU A 7 6.35 -4.96 17.57
CA LEU A 7 4.97 -4.50 17.53
C LEU A 7 4.08 -5.68 17.93
N ASP A 8 3.22 -5.45 18.90
CA ASP A 8 2.20 -6.41 19.26
C ASP A 8 1.17 -6.55 18.12
N ARG A 9 0.38 -7.63 18.14
CA ARG A 9 -0.59 -7.91 17.08
C ARG A 9 -1.57 -6.74 16.87
N LEU A 10 -1.89 -6.00 17.92
CA LEU A 10 -2.77 -4.85 17.87
C LEU A 10 -2.13 -3.67 17.14
N SER A 11 -0.84 -3.39 17.37
CA SER A 11 -0.13 -2.35 16.62
C SER A 11 0.05 -2.71 15.14
N VAL A 12 0.30 -3.98 14.82
CA VAL A 12 0.34 -4.46 13.42
C VAL A 12 -1.01 -4.22 12.75
N LEU A 13 -2.11 -4.62 13.40
CA LEU A 13 -3.46 -4.39 12.90
C LEU A 13 -3.74 -2.89 12.72
N GLY A 14 -3.39 -2.07 13.71
CA GLY A 14 -3.54 -0.61 13.65
C GLY A 14 -2.81 0.00 12.47
N THR A 15 -1.60 -0.47 12.16
CA THR A 15 -0.80 0.01 11.02
C THR A 15 -1.49 -0.31 9.69
N VAL A 16 -2.06 -1.51 9.55
CA VAL A 16 -2.83 -1.90 8.36
C VAL A 16 -4.10 -1.08 8.22
N LEU A 17 -4.85 -0.89 9.31
CA LEU A 17 -6.08 -0.08 9.30
C LEU A 17 -5.81 1.37 8.92
N ILE A 18 -4.74 1.97 9.45
CA ILE A 18 -4.30 3.32 9.08
C ILE A 18 -3.98 3.38 7.58
N SER A 19 -3.22 2.41 7.07
CA SER A 19 -2.87 2.36 5.65
C SER A 19 -4.11 2.27 4.74
N ILE A 20 -5.08 1.41 5.10
CA ILE A 20 -6.34 1.27 4.36
C ILE A 20 -7.13 2.58 4.42
N LEU A 21 -7.24 3.20 5.60
CA LEU A 21 -7.97 4.45 5.77
C LEU A 21 -7.37 5.59 4.94
N ILE A 22 -6.04 5.70 4.89
CA ILE A 22 -5.35 6.71 4.08
C ILE A 22 -5.57 6.46 2.58
N GLN A 23 -5.54 5.21 2.12
CA GLN A 23 -5.87 4.87 0.73
C GLN A 23 -7.33 5.22 0.38
N VAL A 24 -8.27 4.96 1.29
CA VAL A 24 -9.68 5.33 1.09
C VAL A 24 -9.84 6.86 1.00
N ILE A 25 -9.17 7.62 1.87
CA ILE A 25 -9.15 9.09 1.78
C ILE A 25 -8.59 9.55 0.43
N GLN A 26 -7.49 8.96 -0.02
CA GLN A 26 -6.88 9.27 -1.31
C GLN A 26 -7.87 9.02 -2.46
N MET A 27 -8.51 7.85 -2.51
CA MET A 27 -9.52 7.54 -3.54
C MET A 27 -10.69 8.53 -3.53
N ILE A 28 -11.20 8.90 -2.35
CA ILE A 28 -12.29 9.88 -2.23
C ILE A 28 -11.87 11.26 -2.74
N LEU A 29 -10.69 11.74 -2.34
CA LEU A 29 -10.20 13.06 -2.75
C LEU A 29 -9.96 13.12 -4.26
N THR A 30 -9.42 12.05 -4.85
CA THR A 30 -9.10 12.02 -6.28
C THR A 30 -10.30 11.77 -7.19
N ASP A 31 -11.47 11.42 -6.65
CA ASP A 31 -12.67 11.18 -7.44
C ASP A 31 -13.58 12.44 -7.49
N PRO A 32 -13.63 13.12 -8.65
CA PRO A 32 -14.36 14.39 -8.77
C PRO A 32 -15.88 14.22 -8.63
N ASN A 33 -16.41 13.00 -8.80
CA ASN A 33 -17.85 12.76 -8.81
C ASN A 33 -18.42 12.52 -7.41
N VAL A 34 -17.57 12.35 -6.38
CA VAL A 34 -18.04 12.02 -5.02
C VAL A 34 -18.79 13.21 -4.38
N SER A 35 -18.40 14.45 -4.69
CA SER A 35 -19.04 15.66 -4.15
C SER A 35 -20.50 15.80 -4.61
N GLU A 36 -20.78 15.46 -5.87
CA GLU A 36 -22.08 15.65 -6.55
C GLU A 36 -23.06 14.48 -6.35
N MET A 37 -22.59 13.34 -5.83
CA MET A 37 -23.45 12.18 -5.61
C MET A 37 -24.50 12.40 -4.52
N PRO A 38 -25.71 11.82 -4.64
CA PRO A 38 -26.67 11.77 -3.54
C PRO A 38 -26.10 11.00 -2.35
N GLN A 39 -26.58 11.28 -1.14
CA GLN A 39 -26.00 10.75 0.11
C GLN A 39 -25.88 9.22 0.13
N MET A 40 -26.90 8.49 -0.35
CA MET A 40 -26.85 7.03 -0.46
C MET A 40 -25.77 6.55 -1.43
N GLY A 41 -25.55 7.29 -2.53
CA GLY A 41 -24.46 7.02 -3.48
C GLY A 41 -23.08 7.21 -2.86
N LYS A 42 -22.89 8.22 -2.01
CA LYS A 42 -21.62 8.44 -1.29
C LYS A 42 -21.29 7.29 -0.35
N TRP A 43 -22.28 6.79 0.40
CA TRP A 43 -22.09 5.63 1.28
C TRP A 43 -21.74 4.36 0.52
N LEU A 44 -22.43 4.08 -0.58
CA LEU A 44 -22.12 2.92 -1.43
C LEU A 44 -20.71 3.03 -2.01
N LYS A 45 -20.31 4.21 -2.46
CA LYS A 45 -18.98 4.45 -3.04
C LYS A 45 -17.86 4.32 -1.99
N LEU A 46 -18.08 4.84 -0.78
CA LEU A 46 -17.19 4.62 0.36
C LEU A 46 -17.02 3.13 0.64
N LEU A 47 -18.10 2.36 0.67
CA LEU A 47 -18.05 0.91 0.87
C LEU A 47 -17.22 0.22 -0.22
N ILE A 48 -17.41 0.59 -1.49
CA ILE A 48 -16.63 0.06 -2.62
C ILE A 48 -15.14 0.36 -2.45
N TYR A 49 -14.77 1.58 -2.06
CA TYR A 49 -13.37 1.94 -1.82
C TYR A 49 -12.76 1.19 -0.64
N VAL A 50 -13.48 1.04 0.46
CA VAL A 50 -13.02 0.26 1.61
C VAL A 50 -12.79 -1.20 1.21
N ILE A 51 -13.77 -1.83 0.55
CA ILE A 51 -13.66 -3.23 0.10
C ILE A 51 -12.52 -3.38 -0.91
N GLY A 52 -12.41 -2.45 -1.87
CA GLY A 52 -11.35 -2.44 -2.88
C GLY A 52 -9.96 -2.35 -2.24
N ALA A 53 -9.75 -1.43 -1.30
CA ALA A 53 -8.47 -1.29 -0.59
C ALA A 53 -8.12 -2.53 0.23
N VAL A 54 -9.10 -3.11 0.95
CA VAL A 54 -8.91 -4.35 1.72
C VAL A 54 -8.54 -5.50 0.79
N LEU A 55 -9.26 -5.69 -0.31
CA LEU A 55 -9.00 -6.75 -1.28
C LEU A 55 -7.64 -6.59 -1.97
N ALA A 56 -7.29 -5.38 -2.42
CA ALA A 56 -6.00 -5.11 -3.04
C ALA A 56 -4.85 -5.42 -2.08
N PHE A 57 -4.95 -4.98 -0.81
CA PHE A 57 -3.96 -5.29 0.21
C PHE A 57 -3.85 -6.81 0.46
N ALA A 58 -5.00 -7.48 0.60
CA ALA A 58 -5.05 -8.93 0.85
C ALA A 58 -4.45 -9.74 -0.31
N ILE A 59 -4.78 -9.40 -1.55
CA ILE A 59 -4.23 -10.04 -2.76
C ILE A 59 -2.72 -9.86 -2.80
N ALA A 60 -2.24 -8.63 -2.63
CA ALA A 60 -0.80 -8.36 -2.63
C ALA A 60 -0.07 -9.15 -1.53
N TYR A 61 -0.60 -9.14 -0.31
CA TYR A 61 -0.03 -9.88 0.80
C TYR A 61 0.02 -11.39 0.52
N TRP A 62 -1.07 -11.94 -0.03
CA TRP A 62 -1.15 -13.34 -0.39
C TRP A 62 -0.14 -13.72 -1.48
N LEU A 63 0.04 -12.89 -2.51
CA LEU A 63 1.05 -13.11 -3.56
C LEU A 63 2.48 -13.14 -2.98
N PHE A 64 2.83 -12.20 -2.10
CA PHE A 64 4.12 -12.23 -1.41
C PHE A 64 4.26 -13.49 -0.55
N ASN A 65 3.21 -13.89 0.16
CA ASN A 65 3.23 -15.09 1.00
C ASN A 65 3.39 -16.38 0.18
N LEU A 66 2.79 -16.46 -1.01
CA LEU A 66 2.97 -17.59 -1.92
C LEU A 66 4.40 -17.72 -2.45
N LEU A 67 5.12 -16.60 -2.63
CA LEU A 67 6.52 -16.62 -3.07
C LEU A 67 7.48 -17.07 -1.98
N LEU A 68 7.06 -16.98 -0.71
CA LEU A 68 7.91 -17.13 0.47
C LEU A 68 7.51 -18.32 1.37
N LYS A 69 6.70 -19.25 0.84
CA LYS A 69 6.05 -20.40 1.52
C LYS A 69 6.87 -21.20 2.55
N ASN A 70 8.20 -21.07 2.56
CA ASN A 70 9.10 -21.85 3.41
C ASN A 70 9.55 -21.13 4.70
N ASN A 71 8.98 -19.98 5.06
CA ASN A 71 9.35 -19.23 6.27
C ASN A 71 8.14 -18.47 6.84
N ASP A 72 7.96 -18.42 8.17
CA ASP A 72 6.83 -17.69 8.79
C ASP A 72 7.27 -16.43 9.55
N ASN A 73 8.58 -16.28 9.81
CA ASN A 73 9.11 -15.21 10.66
C ASN A 73 9.02 -13.82 10.01
N TYR A 74 8.79 -13.76 8.69
CA TYR A 74 8.74 -12.50 7.96
C TYR A 74 7.34 -11.86 7.92
N LYS A 75 6.27 -12.60 8.23
CA LYS A 75 4.88 -12.22 7.93
C LYS A 75 4.48 -10.86 8.52
N ALA A 76 4.77 -10.63 9.80
CA ALA A 76 4.45 -9.36 10.46
C ALA A 76 5.24 -8.19 9.84
N LYS A 77 6.54 -8.38 9.57
CA LYS A 77 7.40 -7.35 8.96
C LYS A 77 6.96 -7.01 7.55
N LEU A 78 6.58 -8.01 6.77
CA LEU A 78 6.05 -7.83 5.42
C LEU A 78 4.77 -6.97 5.43
N ILE A 79 3.82 -7.30 6.30
CA ILE A 79 2.57 -6.53 6.46
C ILE A 79 2.87 -5.07 6.80
N ILE A 80 3.74 -4.82 7.78
CA ILE A 80 4.13 -3.47 8.20
C ILE A 80 4.80 -2.72 7.03
N ASN A 81 5.76 -3.36 6.34
CA ASN A 81 6.46 -2.73 5.22
C ASN A 81 5.53 -2.37 4.08
N MET A 82 4.58 -3.26 3.76
CA MET A 82 3.54 -2.99 2.76
C MET A 82 2.67 -1.80 3.19
N ALA A 83 2.18 -1.80 4.42
CA ALA A 83 1.35 -0.73 4.95
C ALA A 83 2.09 0.63 4.93
N ILE A 84 3.37 0.67 5.30
CA ILE A 84 4.19 1.88 5.22
C ILE A 84 4.33 2.35 3.77
N GLY A 85 4.71 1.46 2.85
CA GLY A 85 4.92 1.82 1.44
C GLY A 85 3.66 2.39 0.78
N LEU A 86 2.52 1.72 0.98
CA LEU A 86 1.21 2.18 0.47
C LEU A 86 0.76 3.48 1.14
N THR A 87 1.05 3.66 2.43
CA THR A 87 0.72 4.91 3.13
C THR A 87 1.52 6.08 2.58
N ILE A 88 2.83 5.89 2.33
CA ILE A 88 3.69 6.92 1.72
C ILE A 88 3.16 7.29 0.33
N GLU A 89 2.84 6.30 -0.49
CA GLU A 89 2.27 6.48 -1.83
C GLU A 89 0.97 7.30 -1.77
N ALA A 90 0.00 6.86 -0.97
CA ALA A 90 -1.29 7.52 -0.86
C ALA A 90 -1.17 8.95 -0.29
N CYS A 91 -0.33 9.18 0.72
CA CYS A 91 -0.08 10.51 1.27
C CYS A 91 0.51 11.47 0.22
N LEU A 92 1.50 11.01 -0.56
CA LEU A 92 2.09 11.80 -1.62
C LEU A 92 1.07 12.11 -2.73
N MET A 93 0.24 11.13 -3.11
CA MET A 93 -0.84 11.34 -4.07
C MET A 93 -1.86 12.38 -3.57
N ILE A 94 -2.24 12.33 -2.29
CA ILE A 94 -3.11 13.33 -1.66
C ILE A 94 -2.47 14.72 -1.74
N ILE A 95 -1.21 14.86 -1.34
CA ILE A 95 -0.50 16.15 -1.36
C ILE A 95 -0.47 16.73 -2.77
N VAL A 96 -0.08 15.93 -3.77
CA VAL A 96 -0.08 16.36 -5.17
C VAL A 96 -1.48 16.82 -5.58
N PHE A 97 -2.51 16.02 -5.30
CA PHE A 97 -3.87 16.34 -5.70
C PHE A 97 -4.37 17.64 -5.04
N LEU A 98 -4.06 17.87 -3.76
CA LEU A 98 -4.43 19.09 -3.06
C LEU A 98 -3.73 20.34 -3.62
N ILE A 99 -2.50 20.21 -4.15
CA ILE A 99 -1.75 21.31 -4.74
C ILE A 99 -2.18 21.57 -6.20
N ALA A 100 -2.29 20.51 -6.99
CA ALA A 100 -2.42 20.61 -8.45
C ALA A 100 -3.86 20.42 -8.96
N GLY A 101 -4.78 19.90 -8.14
CA GLY A 101 -6.17 19.60 -8.49
C GLY A 101 -6.35 18.47 -9.52
N LYS A 102 -5.27 17.89 -10.02
CA LYS A 102 -5.26 16.80 -11.00
C LYS A 102 -4.02 15.94 -10.86
N THR A 103 -4.12 14.70 -11.30
CA THR A 103 -3.00 13.76 -11.40
C THR A 103 -2.84 13.27 -12.83
N ASN A 104 -1.62 12.96 -13.25
CA ASN A 104 -1.32 12.38 -14.55
C ASN A 104 -0.40 11.16 -14.36
N ILE A 105 -0.13 10.45 -15.47
CA ILE A 105 0.70 9.24 -15.45
C ILE A 105 2.12 9.49 -14.90
N TRP A 106 2.70 10.65 -15.19
CA TRP A 106 4.05 11.02 -14.72
C TRP A 106 4.10 11.21 -13.21
N ILE A 107 3.09 11.87 -12.64
CA ILE A 107 2.99 12.05 -11.19
C ILE A 107 2.75 10.70 -10.52
N LYS A 108 1.82 9.88 -11.03
CA LYS A 108 1.61 8.51 -10.54
C LYS A 108 2.91 7.69 -10.60
N GLY A 109 3.69 7.86 -11.65
CA GLY A 109 5.02 7.26 -11.81
C GLY A 109 5.98 7.67 -10.68
N ILE A 110 6.17 8.97 -10.45
CA ILE A 110 7.10 9.47 -9.42
C ILE A 110 6.65 9.05 -8.02
N VAL A 111 5.37 9.24 -7.70
CA VAL A 111 4.81 8.90 -6.39
C VAL A 111 4.89 7.39 -6.14
N GLY A 112 4.54 6.59 -7.16
CA GLY A 112 4.65 5.14 -7.08
C GLY A 112 6.11 4.67 -6.94
N VAL A 113 7.08 5.26 -7.64
CA VAL A 113 8.51 4.95 -7.43
C VAL A 113 8.92 5.20 -5.98
N ILE A 114 8.45 6.28 -5.35
CA ILE A 114 8.79 6.58 -3.96
C ILE A 114 8.10 5.59 -3.01
N GLY A 115 6.81 5.33 -3.19
CA GLY A 115 6.03 4.44 -2.33
C GLY A 115 6.44 2.97 -2.44
N PHE A 116 6.40 2.43 -3.66
CA PHE A 116 6.82 1.05 -3.95
C PHE A 116 8.33 0.86 -3.80
N GLY A 117 9.14 1.86 -4.11
CA GLY A 117 10.58 1.84 -3.85
C GLY A 117 10.89 1.80 -2.35
N SER A 118 10.15 2.55 -1.54
CA SER A 118 10.23 2.45 -0.08
C SER A 118 9.84 1.06 0.42
N MET A 119 8.74 0.49 -0.09
CA MET A 119 8.33 -0.89 0.23
C MET A 119 9.43 -1.91 -0.12
N ALA A 120 9.99 -1.83 -1.33
CA ALA A 120 11.06 -2.70 -1.78
C ALA A 120 12.33 -2.55 -0.91
N GLY A 121 12.72 -1.33 -0.58
CA GLY A 121 13.86 -1.03 0.28
C GLY A 121 13.69 -1.56 1.70
N LEU A 122 12.50 -1.36 2.30
CA LEU A 122 12.16 -1.91 3.61
C LEU A 122 12.18 -3.44 3.60
N ASN A 123 11.62 -4.05 2.56
CA ASN A 123 11.62 -5.49 2.38
C ASN A 123 13.06 -6.03 2.24
N TRP A 124 13.90 -5.37 1.45
CA TRP A 124 15.30 -5.76 1.28
C TRP A 124 16.09 -5.71 2.59
N LYS A 125 15.89 -4.66 3.39
CA LYS A 125 16.65 -4.41 4.61
C LYS A 125 16.15 -5.21 5.82
N PHE A 126 14.85 -5.36 5.98
CA PHE A 126 14.25 -5.84 7.23
C PHE A 126 13.60 -7.22 7.15
N LEU A 127 13.34 -7.77 5.96
CA LEU A 127 12.87 -9.15 5.86
C LEU A 127 14.01 -10.12 6.11
N GLU A 128 13.80 -11.02 7.07
CA GLU A 128 14.70 -12.13 7.43
C GLU A 128 14.42 -13.33 6.52
N VAL A 129 14.67 -13.15 5.23
CA VAL A 129 14.54 -14.18 4.18
C VAL A 129 15.81 -14.27 3.33
N SER A 130 15.96 -15.36 2.56
CA SER A 130 17.12 -15.58 1.71
C SER A 130 17.26 -14.47 0.65
N GLN A 131 18.48 -14.26 0.11
CA GLN A 131 18.69 -13.26 -0.93
C GLN A 131 17.86 -13.56 -2.20
N SER A 132 17.71 -14.84 -2.56
CA SER A 132 16.84 -15.26 -3.66
C SER A 132 15.39 -14.81 -3.45
N ASP A 133 14.88 -14.97 -2.23
CA ASP A 133 13.52 -14.55 -1.88
C ASP A 133 13.36 -13.03 -1.83
N LYS A 134 14.37 -12.30 -1.36
CA LYS A 134 14.39 -10.83 -1.45
C LYS A 134 14.26 -10.34 -2.89
N ILE A 135 14.96 -11.00 -3.83
CA ILE A 135 14.85 -10.67 -5.27
C ILE A 135 13.43 -10.93 -5.78
N LYS A 136 12.82 -12.09 -5.46
CA LYS A 136 11.44 -12.41 -5.87
C LYS A 136 10.44 -11.34 -5.39
N ILE A 137 10.57 -10.90 -4.13
CA ILE A 137 9.74 -9.83 -3.56
C ILE A 137 9.97 -8.50 -4.28
N SER A 138 11.22 -8.12 -4.54
CA SER A 138 11.52 -6.87 -5.25
C SER A 138 10.94 -6.88 -6.67
N VAL A 139 11.05 -8.00 -7.38
CA VAL A 139 10.47 -8.16 -8.72
C VAL A 139 8.94 -8.07 -8.66
N LEU A 140 8.29 -8.75 -7.72
CA LEU A 140 6.83 -8.66 -7.56
C LEU A 140 6.39 -7.23 -7.21
N THR A 141 7.13 -6.53 -6.34
CA THR A 141 6.87 -5.12 -6.00
C THR A 141 6.94 -4.23 -7.25
N ALA A 142 7.92 -4.47 -8.13
CA ALA A 142 8.05 -3.72 -9.38
C ALA A 142 6.92 -4.03 -10.39
N ILE A 143 6.53 -5.30 -10.52
CA ILE A 143 5.38 -5.69 -11.36
C ILE A 143 4.12 -5.02 -10.84
N TRP A 144 3.90 -5.05 -9.52
CA TRP A 144 2.73 -4.43 -8.92
C TRP A 144 2.70 -2.92 -9.16
N PHE A 145 3.83 -2.23 -8.97
CA PHE A 145 3.96 -0.82 -9.33
C PHE A 145 3.55 -0.55 -10.78
N ILE A 146 4.07 -1.32 -11.74
CA ILE A 146 3.71 -1.16 -13.16
C ILE A 146 2.21 -1.33 -13.38
N LEU A 147 1.58 -2.32 -12.73
CA LEU A 147 0.14 -2.53 -12.82
C LEU A 147 -0.67 -1.36 -12.26
N THR A 148 -0.18 -0.65 -11.23
CA THR A 148 -0.87 0.53 -10.68
C THR A 148 -0.83 1.77 -11.56
N LEU A 149 0.00 1.78 -12.61
CA LEU A 149 0.09 2.91 -13.53
C LEU A 149 -1.05 2.94 -14.56
N PHE A 150 -1.69 1.80 -14.82
CA PHE A 150 -2.79 1.66 -15.79
C PHE A 150 -4.15 1.72 -15.09
#